data_AF-A0A7C1AP54-F1
#
_entry.id   AF-A0A7C1AP54-F1
#
_cell.length_a   1.000
_cell.length_b   1.000
_cell.length_c   1.000
_cell.angle_alpha   90.00
_cell.angle_beta   90.00
_cell.angle_gamma   90.00
#
_symmetry.space_group_name_H-M   'P 1'
#
loop_
_entity.id
_entity.type
_entity.pdbx_description
1 polymer ?
#
loop_
_entity_poly.entity_id
_entity_poly.type
_entity_poly.pdbx_seq_one_letter_code
_entity_poly.pdbx_strand_id
1 'polypeptide(L)'
;MEKSVVFFGALLHDIGKFYERSKQYHLKKDKSVDRYSHAEYSAFVLKTLHGQIDFFKQLPETIVEIAKTHHAPRTPEGKIVQLTDWLSSGERMEDQSVTDYYVNIALISVFSQIYPAGNSVEPEKQWGCDLVPLSFDSVFPSIEACAGKDAYQALVDTFNSRLVGINSTEELLALMEKYLSLVPAQTTRFRADISLYDHMRGTAAIALCLYHQMQNGALDEQQIDRIRESLNKQPVEDRSFILIHADLSGIQKFVFNVTSKGAAKSLKGRSTYLMLLMESIAHFFVNELDLEPTNILYNGGGNFYLLAPAVFEEKIQNLRKTVNRRLFQIHGGELFCNIGYCQFSAYHFIQQFQDIWTQATANTAILKQQKISEIWEDEYDLLFQPAGEIHTHACRICHSTENVVMDDEDIEICSFCQSFKKLAKDIKDCRYIGMSDIEVEEISFGTVTDWQAALAVFGREYSFYKEWPKRTEEKVYALNNFDDKNTPLFRFGALPLALEPDFDILAENKRLAFLKLDVDNLGEIFKKGLQPASISRVAVLSRMLRLFFEGYLPYMIDSNKKYREDIYIVFSGGDDSFLIGKPQTMVKFAGELRQKFAEFTA
;
A
#
# COMPACT_ATOMS: atom_id res chain seq x y z
N MET A 1 -24.04 10.46 13.07
CA MET A 1 -23.35 9.38 12.33
C MET A 1 -21.97 9.19 12.93
N GLU A 2 -21.58 7.97 13.25
CA GLU A 2 -20.28 7.64 13.87
C GLU A 2 -19.32 7.08 12.81
N LYS A 3 -18.04 7.50 12.83
CA LYS A 3 -17.01 7.08 11.84
C LYS A 3 -16.87 5.55 11.80
N SER A 4 -16.78 4.94 12.98
CA SER A 4 -16.62 3.48 13.17
C SER A 4 -17.75 2.68 12.52
N VAL A 5 -19.01 3.14 12.65
CA VAL A 5 -20.20 2.49 12.07
C VAL A 5 -20.10 2.45 10.55
N VAL A 6 -19.74 3.57 9.91
CA VAL A 6 -19.60 3.65 8.45
C VAL A 6 -18.40 2.86 7.98
N PHE A 7 -17.24 3.02 8.64
CA PHE A 7 -16.01 2.33 8.26
C PHE A 7 -16.11 0.81 8.38
N PHE A 8 -16.48 0.27 9.54
CA PHE A 8 -16.60 -1.17 9.73
C PHE A 8 -17.84 -1.75 9.04
N GLY A 9 -18.93 -0.97 8.93
CA GLY A 9 -20.08 -1.32 8.11
C GLY A 9 -19.67 -1.54 6.65
N ALA A 10 -18.87 -0.65 6.08
CA ALA A 10 -18.32 -0.76 4.73
C ALA A 10 -17.25 -1.87 4.61
N LEU A 11 -16.32 -1.95 5.55
CA LEU A 11 -15.24 -2.93 5.50
C LEU A 11 -15.78 -4.36 5.62
N LEU A 12 -16.84 -4.61 6.38
CA LEU A 12 -17.31 -5.96 6.71
C LEU A 12 -18.65 -6.35 6.07
N HIS A 13 -19.27 -5.48 5.25
CA HIS A 13 -20.61 -5.75 4.66
C HIS A 13 -20.68 -7.08 3.92
N ASP A 14 -19.59 -7.45 3.25
CA ASP A 14 -19.52 -8.56 2.31
C ASP A 14 -18.80 -9.82 2.86
N ILE A 15 -18.41 -9.81 4.14
CA ILE A 15 -17.70 -10.95 4.76
C ILE A 15 -18.51 -12.24 4.65
N GLY A 16 -19.84 -12.15 4.62
CA GLY A 16 -20.75 -13.27 4.45
C GLY A 16 -20.56 -14.04 3.14
N LYS A 17 -20.01 -13.45 2.08
CA LYS A 17 -19.70 -14.18 0.83
C LYS A 17 -18.68 -15.30 1.08
N PHE A 18 -17.67 -15.02 1.91
CA PHE A 18 -16.63 -15.99 2.28
C PHE A 18 -17.22 -17.16 3.07
N TYR A 19 -18.05 -16.87 4.09
CA TYR A 19 -18.68 -17.88 4.92
C TYR A 19 -19.79 -18.65 4.20
N GLU A 20 -20.58 -17.99 3.35
CA GLU A 20 -21.63 -18.64 2.55
C GLU A 20 -21.03 -19.69 1.61
N ARG A 21 -19.90 -19.40 0.98
CA ARG A 21 -19.25 -20.29 0.00
C ARG A 21 -18.58 -21.50 0.64
N SER A 22 -18.21 -21.42 1.93
CA SER A 22 -17.74 -22.58 2.70
C SER A 22 -18.79 -23.68 2.88
N LYS A 23 -20.08 -23.34 2.79
CA LYS A 23 -21.20 -24.26 3.04
C LYS A 23 -21.14 -24.98 4.40
N GLN A 24 -20.38 -24.45 5.37
CA GLN A 24 -20.35 -24.98 6.74
C GLN A 24 -21.60 -24.56 7.52
N TYR A 25 -22.05 -23.32 7.30
CA TYR A 25 -23.17 -22.72 7.99
C TYR A 25 -24.43 -22.81 7.14
N HIS A 26 -25.57 -23.08 7.77
CA HIS A 26 -26.87 -23.24 7.10
C HIS A 26 -27.89 -22.29 7.74
N LEU A 27 -28.05 -21.12 7.15
CA LEU A 27 -29.04 -20.13 7.59
C LEU A 27 -30.38 -20.36 6.87
N LYS A 28 -31.49 -20.19 7.60
CA LYS A 28 -32.82 -20.17 6.98
C LYS A 28 -33.00 -18.83 6.27
N LYS A 29 -33.13 -18.85 4.94
CA LYS A 29 -33.40 -17.65 4.14
C LYS A 29 -34.67 -16.96 4.62
N ASP A 30 -34.54 -15.74 5.14
CA ASP A 30 -35.65 -14.83 5.35
C ASP A 30 -35.82 -13.96 4.10
N LYS A 31 -36.62 -14.48 3.15
CA LYS A 31 -36.94 -13.77 1.90
C LYS A 31 -37.64 -12.42 2.12
N SER A 32 -38.02 -12.07 3.34
CA SER A 32 -38.70 -10.80 3.65
C SER A 32 -37.74 -9.62 3.89
N VAL A 33 -36.44 -9.87 4.14
CA VAL A 33 -35.47 -8.82 4.52
C VAL A 33 -34.49 -8.50 3.40
N ASP A 34 -33.94 -9.49 2.71
CA ASP A 34 -33.02 -9.29 1.59
C ASP A 34 -33.11 -10.44 0.57
N ARG A 35 -32.90 -10.13 -0.72
CA ARG A 35 -32.86 -11.12 -1.81
C ARG A 35 -31.53 -11.88 -1.83
N TYR A 36 -30.48 -11.28 -1.29
CA TYR A 36 -29.11 -11.80 -1.34
C TYR A 36 -28.76 -12.55 -0.05
N SER A 37 -28.41 -13.85 -0.16
CA SER A 37 -28.10 -14.66 1.03
C SER A 37 -26.88 -14.16 1.80
N HIS A 38 -25.82 -13.68 1.12
CA HIS A 38 -24.58 -13.30 1.79
C HIS A 38 -24.78 -12.23 2.87
N ALA A 39 -25.74 -11.30 2.72
CA ALA A 39 -26.04 -10.29 3.73
C ALA A 39 -26.49 -10.91 5.06
N GLU A 40 -27.28 -11.99 5.02
CA GLU A 40 -27.66 -12.76 6.22
C GLU A 40 -26.45 -13.47 6.85
N TYR A 41 -25.54 -13.99 6.02
CA TYR A 41 -24.28 -14.59 6.50
C TYR A 41 -23.36 -13.55 7.14
N SER A 42 -23.23 -12.35 6.54
CA SER A 42 -22.44 -11.26 7.12
C SER A 42 -22.98 -10.89 8.50
N ALA A 43 -24.30 -10.69 8.62
CA ALA A 43 -24.93 -10.38 9.89
C ALA A 43 -24.76 -11.50 10.93
N PHE A 44 -24.92 -12.77 10.53
CA PHE A 44 -24.70 -13.92 11.40
C PHE A 44 -23.26 -13.99 11.92
N VAL A 45 -22.28 -13.83 11.04
CA VAL A 45 -20.85 -13.87 11.38
C VAL A 45 -20.53 -12.71 12.32
N LEU A 46 -20.90 -11.48 11.96
CA LEU A 46 -20.61 -10.31 12.79
C LEU A 46 -21.23 -10.43 14.18
N LYS A 47 -22.48 -10.90 14.28
CA LYS A 47 -23.12 -11.18 15.58
C LYS A 47 -22.36 -12.22 16.39
N THR A 48 -21.85 -13.26 15.74
CA THR A 48 -21.04 -14.30 16.38
C THR A 48 -19.71 -13.73 16.88
N LEU A 49 -19.04 -12.93 16.06
CA LEU A 49 -17.75 -12.30 16.40
C LEU A 49 -17.91 -11.31 17.56
N HIS A 50 -18.97 -10.48 17.60
CA HIS A 50 -19.27 -9.63 18.76
C HIS A 50 -19.43 -10.44 20.04
N GLY A 51 -20.01 -11.64 19.97
CA GLY A 51 -20.15 -12.49 21.16
C GLY A 51 -18.84 -13.11 21.65
N GLN A 52 -17.85 -13.27 20.77
CA GLN A 52 -16.70 -14.16 21.02
C GLN A 52 -15.34 -13.45 21.10
N ILE A 53 -15.15 -12.33 20.40
CA ILE A 53 -13.84 -11.71 20.21
C ILE A 53 -13.85 -10.29 20.75
N ASP A 54 -12.89 -9.96 21.62
CA ASP A 54 -12.85 -8.71 22.35
C ASP A 54 -12.72 -7.47 21.46
N PHE A 55 -11.97 -7.55 20.37
CA PHE A 55 -11.92 -6.49 19.36
C PHE A 55 -13.31 -6.18 18.78
N PHE A 56 -14.09 -7.19 18.40
CA PHE A 56 -15.43 -7.00 17.83
C PHE A 56 -16.46 -6.53 18.86
N LYS A 57 -16.30 -6.85 20.15
CA LYS A 57 -17.16 -6.32 21.23
C LYS A 57 -17.09 -4.80 21.36
N GLN A 58 -15.97 -4.20 20.95
CA GLN A 58 -15.76 -2.75 21.00
C GLN A 58 -16.38 -2.04 19.79
N LEU A 59 -16.76 -2.78 18.74
CA LEU A 59 -17.38 -2.22 17.55
C LEU A 59 -18.89 -1.97 17.78
N PRO A 60 -19.48 -0.97 17.10
CA PRO A 60 -20.91 -0.72 17.23
C PRO A 60 -21.76 -1.88 16.70
N GLU A 61 -22.71 -2.38 17.48
CA GLU A 61 -23.61 -3.47 17.04
C GLU A 61 -24.43 -3.11 15.78
N THR A 62 -24.61 -1.81 15.49
CA THR A 62 -25.30 -1.32 14.29
C THR A 62 -24.66 -1.81 12.98
N ILE A 63 -23.37 -2.18 12.98
CA ILE A 63 -22.72 -2.75 11.79
C ILE A 63 -23.36 -4.07 11.35
N VAL A 64 -23.95 -4.83 12.29
CA VAL A 64 -24.66 -6.08 12.00
C VAL A 64 -25.89 -5.80 11.14
N GLU A 65 -26.66 -4.76 11.47
CA GLU A 65 -27.87 -4.38 10.73
C GLU A 65 -27.51 -3.76 9.37
N ILE A 66 -26.43 -2.97 9.30
CA ILE A 66 -25.91 -2.43 8.03
C ILE A 66 -25.52 -3.57 7.11
N ALA A 67 -24.72 -4.53 7.57
CA ALA A 67 -24.32 -5.68 6.77
C ALA A 67 -25.53 -6.49 6.30
N LYS A 68 -26.57 -6.63 7.13
CA LYS A 68 -27.81 -7.32 6.79
C LYS A 68 -28.65 -6.61 5.74
N THR A 69 -28.64 -5.28 5.72
CA THR A 69 -29.61 -4.46 4.95
C THR A 69 -28.96 -3.59 3.88
N HIS A 70 -27.66 -3.72 3.61
CA HIS A 70 -26.95 -2.86 2.66
C HIS A 70 -27.48 -2.92 1.21
N HIS A 71 -28.23 -3.96 0.81
CA HIS A 71 -28.92 -3.97 -0.50
C HIS A 71 -30.25 -3.19 -0.51
N ALA A 72 -30.82 -2.91 0.66
CA ALA A 72 -32.05 -2.14 0.83
C ALA A 72 -31.98 -1.25 2.09
N PRO A 73 -31.02 -0.31 2.15
CA PRO A 73 -30.72 0.41 3.38
C PRO A 73 -31.81 1.42 3.74
N ARG A 74 -32.03 1.60 5.04
CA ARG A 74 -32.99 2.58 5.59
C ARG A 74 -32.33 3.70 6.38
N THR A 75 -31.09 3.49 6.83
CA THR A 75 -30.32 4.47 7.59
C THR A 75 -29.35 5.23 6.69
N PRO A 76 -28.99 6.48 7.03
CA PRO A 76 -27.96 7.22 6.31
C PRO A 76 -26.65 6.45 6.16
N GLU A 77 -26.20 5.76 7.20
CA GLU A 77 -25.00 4.93 7.20
C GLU A 77 -25.11 3.77 6.20
N GLY A 78 -26.25 3.06 6.20
CA GLY A 78 -26.49 1.98 5.24
C GLY A 78 -26.54 2.48 3.79
N LYS A 79 -27.07 3.69 3.57
CA LYS A 79 -27.10 4.33 2.24
C LYS A 79 -25.70 4.67 1.74
N ILE A 80 -24.81 5.15 2.61
CA ILE A 80 -23.39 5.33 2.29
C ILE A 80 -22.77 3.99 1.91
N VAL A 81 -22.92 2.96 2.75
CA VAL A 81 -22.31 1.64 2.52
C VAL A 81 -22.77 1.05 1.18
N GLN A 82 -24.06 1.13 0.88
CA GLN A 82 -24.59 0.68 -0.41
C GLN A 82 -23.97 1.45 -1.58
N LEU A 83 -23.96 2.79 -1.52
CA LEU A 83 -23.38 3.59 -2.58
C LEU A 83 -21.92 3.22 -2.78
N THR A 84 -21.16 3.02 -1.71
CA THR A 84 -19.73 2.69 -1.78
C THR A 84 -19.45 1.31 -2.33
N ASP A 85 -20.31 0.31 -2.07
CA ASP A 85 -20.23 -1.01 -2.70
C ASP A 85 -20.34 -0.88 -4.24
N TRP A 86 -21.25 -0.02 -4.71
CA TRP A 86 -21.40 0.24 -6.14
C TRP A 86 -20.19 0.97 -6.72
N LEU A 87 -19.68 2.01 -6.03
CA LEU A 87 -18.52 2.78 -6.47
C LEU A 87 -17.23 1.96 -6.49
N SER A 88 -17.05 1.03 -5.55
CA SER A 88 -15.90 0.12 -5.52
C SER A 88 -15.98 -0.99 -6.59
N SER A 89 -17.06 -1.01 -7.38
CA SER A 89 -17.37 -2.07 -8.35
C SER A 89 -17.54 -1.52 -9.78
N GLY A 90 -16.90 -0.39 -10.10
CA GLY A 90 -16.96 0.22 -11.44
C GLY A 90 -16.46 -0.70 -12.57
N GLU A 91 -15.66 -1.72 -12.25
CA GLU A 91 -15.15 -2.68 -13.22
C GLU A 91 -16.10 -3.81 -13.62
N ARG A 92 -17.27 -3.96 -12.97
CA ARG A 92 -18.15 -5.11 -13.17
C ARG A 92 -18.49 -5.30 -14.66
N MET A 93 -17.93 -6.36 -15.25
CA MET A 93 -18.28 -6.82 -16.60
C MET A 93 -19.14 -8.06 -16.49
N GLU A 94 -20.36 -8.00 -17.04
CA GLU A 94 -21.21 -9.18 -17.13
C GLU A 94 -20.57 -10.21 -18.05
N ASP A 95 -20.45 -11.44 -17.56
CA ASP A 95 -19.96 -12.57 -18.33
C ASP A 95 -21.01 -13.69 -18.29
N GLN A 96 -21.74 -13.81 -19.40
CA GLN A 96 -22.80 -14.81 -19.56
C GLN A 96 -22.25 -16.22 -19.80
N SER A 97 -20.95 -16.36 -20.10
CA SER A 97 -20.30 -17.66 -20.26
C SER A 97 -20.05 -18.37 -18.92
N VAL A 98 -20.04 -17.60 -17.82
CA VAL A 98 -19.93 -18.13 -16.45
C VAL A 98 -21.19 -18.90 -16.08
N THR A 99 -21.16 -20.19 -16.38
CA THR A 99 -22.23 -21.16 -16.04
C THR A 99 -21.85 -22.05 -14.87
N ASP A 100 -20.59 -21.99 -14.43
CA ASP A 100 -20.07 -22.77 -13.33
C ASP A 100 -20.77 -22.43 -12.01
N TYR A 101 -20.80 -23.43 -11.14
CA TYR A 101 -21.29 -23.23 -9.79
C TYR A 101 -20.42 -22.20 -9.07
N TYR A 102 -21.02 -21.12 -8.58
CA TYR A 102 -20.35 -19.92 -8.05
C TYR A 102 -19.31 -20.14 -6.94
N VAL A 103 -19.28 -21.33 -6.32
CA VAL A 103 -18.29 -21.75 -5.31
C VAL A 103 -17.00 -22.26 -5.96
N ASN A 104 -17.06 -22.74 -7.21
CA ASN A 104 -15.94 -23.33 -7.93
C ASN A 104 -15.22 -22.32 -8.83
N ILE A 105 -15.59 -21.05 -8.76
CA ILE A 105 -14.97 -19.99 -9.56
C ILE A 105 -13.76 -19.46 -8.82
N ALA A 106 -12.59 -19.57 -9.47
CA ALA A 106 -11.32 -19.03 -9.00
C ALA A 106 -11.21 -17.53 -9.30
N LEU A 107 -10.39 -16.84 -8.52
CA LEU A 107 -10.03 -15.45 -8.81
C LEU A 107 -9.17 -15.41 -10.08
N ILE A 108 -9.49 -14.51 -11.01
CA ILE A 108 -8.73 -14.30 -12.25
C ILE A 108 -7.56 -13.36 -11.94
N SER A 109 -6.40 -13.64 -12.55
CA SER A 109 -5.26 -12.73 -12.51
C SER A 109 -5.64 -11.35 -13.03
N VAL A 110 -5.32 -10.30 -12.26
CA VAL A 110 -5.53 -8.91 -12.69
C VAL A 110 -4.72 -8.57 -13.94
N PHE A 111 -3.60 -9.26 -14.16
CA PHE A 111 -2.75 -9.06 -15.34
C PHE A 111 -3.45 -9.49 -16.63
N SER A 112 -4.41 -10.42 -16.56
CA SER A 112 -5.26 -10.81 -17.69
C SER A 112 -6.25 -9.72 -18.13
N GLN A 113 -6.28 -8.57 -17.43
CA GLN A 113 -7.05 -7.37 -17.80
C GLN A 113 -6.19 -6.27 -18.42
N ILE A 114 -4.89 -6.51 -18.63
CA ILE A 114 -3.98 -5.56 -19.23
C ILE A 114 -3.96 -5.80 -20.73
N TYR A 115 -4.46 -4.82 -21.48
CA TYR A 115 -4.51 -4.85 -22.93
C TYR A 115 -3.52 -3.82 -23.51
N PRO A 116 -2.67 -4.19 -24.49
CA PRO A 116 -1.88 -3.21 -25.22
C PRO A 116 -2.80 -2.17 -25.86
N ALA A 117 -2.41 -0.90 -25.83
CA ALA A 117 -3.22 0.20 -26.34
C ALA A 117 -3.72 -0.07 -27.77
N GLY A 118 -5.02 -0.33 -27.92
CA GLY A 118 -5.69 -0.58 -29.21
C GLY A 118 -6.01 -2.05 -29.53
N ASN A 119 -5.60 -3.02 -28.70
CA ASN A 119 -5.93 -4.44 -28.88
C ASN A 119 -6.81 -4.95 -27.73
N SER A 120 -8.11 -5.05 -27.97
CA SER A 120 -9.09 -5.63 -27.04
C SER A 120 -9.32 -7.12 -27.28
N VAL A 121 -8.28 -7.85 -27.69
CA VAL A 121 -8.39 -9.30 -27.91
C VAL A 121 -8.25 -9.99 -26.56
N GLU A 122 -9.30 -10.68 -26.13
CA GLU A 122 -9.23 -11.49 -24.91
C GLU A 122 -8.15 -12.57 -25.04
N PRO A 123 -7.38 -12.82 -23.97
CA PRO A 123 -6.37 -13.87 -23.99
C PRO A 123 -7.03 -15.23 -24.24
N GLU A 124 -6.41 -16.06 -25.10
CA GLU A 124 -6.90 -17.41 -25.43
C GLU A 124 -7.04 -18.33 -24.21
N LYS A 125 -6.35 -18.01 -23.12
CA LYS A 125 -6.34 -18.75 -21.86
C LYS A 125 -6.56 -17.80 -20.70
N GLN A 126 -7.41 -18.23 -19.77
CA GLN A 126 -7.70 -17.51 -18.56
C GLN A 126 -6.85 -18.06 -17.42
N TRP A 127 -6.05 -17.19 -16.82
CA TRP A 127 -5.19 -17.53 -15.70
C TRP A 127 -5.87 -17.16 -14.39
N GLY A 128 -6.02 -18.14 -13.50
CA GLY A 128 -6.65 -17.97 -12.20
C GLY A 128 -5.69 -18.21 -11.04
N CYS A 129 -6.09 -17.83 -9.84
CA CYS A 129 -5.37 -18.09 -8.61
C CYS A 129 -6.06 -19.20 -7.81
N ASP A 130 -5.28 -20.13 -7.28
CA ASP A 130 -5.79 -21.16 -6.40
C ASP A 130 -6.39 -20.54 -5.14
N LEU A 131 -7.50 -21.13 -4.67
CA LEU A 131 -8.20 -20.68 -3.47
C LEU A 131 -7.48 -21.15 -2.21
N VAL A 132 -6.40 -20.45 -1.85
CA VAL A 132 -5.54 -20.75 -0.69
C VAL A 132 -5.13 -19.45 0.03
N PRO A 133 -4.57 -19.50 1.26
CA PRO A 133 -4.00 -18.32 1.88
C PRO A 133 -2.87 -17.73 1.03
N LEU A 134 -2.77 -16.41 1.01
CA LEU A 134 -1.72 -15.69 0.30
C LEU A 134 -0.33 -16.08 0.84
N SER A 135 0.55 -16.51 -0.06
CA SER A 135 1.96 -16.83 0.20
C SER A 135 2.80 -16.52 -1.04
N PHE A 136 4.14 -16.59 -0.93
CA PHE A 136 5.01 -16.39 -2.09
C PHE A 136 4.88 -17.47 -3.17
N ASP A 137 4.29 -18.62 -2.86
CA ASP A 137 4.04 -19.67 -3.84
C ASP A 137 2.65 -19.54 -4.48
N SER A 138 1.64 -19.07 -3.72
CA SER A 138 0.25 -19.00 -4.18
C SER A 138 -0.06 -17.79 -5.07
N VAL A 139 0.87 -16.85 -5.20
CA VAL A 139 0.67 -15.62 -5.98
C VAL A 139 0.82 -15.83 -7.48
N PHE A 140 1.33 -16.99 -7.91
CA PHE A 140 1.47 -17.34 -9.32
C PHE A 140 0.15 -17.90 -9.84
N PRO A 141 -0.41 -17.32 -10.90
CA PRO A 141 -1.64 -17.84 -11.46
C PRO A 141 -1.39 -19.11 -12.29
N SER A 142 -2.43 -19.91 -12.47
CA SER A 142 -2.42 -21.15 -13.26
C SER A 142 -3.68 -21.26 -14.12
N ILE A 143 -3.58 -22.01 -15.23
CA ILE A 143 -4.74 -22.27 -16.12
C ILE A 143 -5.70 -23.29 -15.49
N GLU A 144 -5.22 -24.07 -14.52
CA GLU A 144 -5.98 -25.12 -13.81
C GLU A 144 -6.34 -24.69 -12.38
N ALA A 145 -6.47 -23.38 -12.16
CA ALA A 145 -6.71 -22.81 -10.84
C ALA A 145 -7.94 -23.43 -10.17
N CYS A 146 -7.74 -23.91 -8.95
CA CYS A 146 -8.73 -24.67 -8.21
C CYS A 146 -9.43 -23.79 -7.17
N ALA A 147 -10.77 -23.76 -7.26
CA ALA A 147 -11.64 -23.25 -6.21
C ALA A 147 -12.73 -24.27 -5.91
N GLY A 148 -13.21 -24.28 -4.67
CA GLY A 148 -14.25 -25.22 -4.28
C GLY A 148 -14.61 -25.13 -2.81
N LYS A 149 -15.68 -25.83 -2.45
CA LYS A 149 -16.24 -25.84 -1.10
C LYS A 149 -15.16 -26.18 -0.06
N ASP A 150 -14.43 -27.26 -0.24
CA ASP A 150 -13.47 -27.75 0.76
C ASP A 150 -12.31 -26.76 0.99
N ALA A 151 -11.88 -26.06 -0.06
CA ALA A 151 -10.89 -24.99 0.04
C ALA A 151 -11.44 -23.78 0.83
N TYR A 152 -12.68 -23.35 0.56
CA TYR A 152 -13.34 -22.34 1.39
C TYR A 152 -13.47 -22.77 2.86
N GLN A 153 -13.75 -24.04 3.13
CA GLN A 153 -13.83 -24.56 4.50
C GLN A 153 -12.50 -24.42 5.23
N ALA A 154 -11.41 -24.90 4.61
CA ALA A 154 -10.07 -24.80 5.18
C ALA A 154 -9.65 -23.34 5.44
N LEU A 155 -9.98 -22.43 4.51
CA LEU A 155 -9.74 -21.00 4.68
C LEU A 155 -10.53 -20.42 5.84
N VAL A 156 -11.83 -20.68 5.93
CA VAL A 156 -12.71 -20.17 6.99
C VAL A 156 -12.26 -20.67 8.36
N ASP A 157 -11.92 -21.97 8.47
CA ASP A 157 -11.48 -22.57 9.73
C ASP A 157 -10.18 -21.92 10.21
N THR A 158 -9.21 -21.76 9.32
CA THR A 158 -7.91 -21.16 9.65
C THR A 158 -8.07 -19.67 9.96
N PHE A 159 -8.88 -18.93 9.19
CA PHE A 159 -9.16 -17.51 9.42
C PHE A 159 -9.82 -17.30 10.79
N ASN A 160 -10.87 -18.06 11.13
CA ASN A 160 -11.53 -18.00 12.44
C ASN A 160 -10.55 -18.29 13.58
N SER A 161 -9.67 -19.28 13.42
CA SER A 161 -8.67 -19.62 14.44
C SER A 161 -7.70 -18.46 14.73
N ARG A 162 -7.37 -17.67 13.70
CA ARG A 162 -6.44 -16.53 13.81
C ARG A 162 -7.12 -15.25 14.28
N LEU A 163 -8.45 -15.11 14.08
CA LEU A 163 -9.21 -13.96 14.58
C LEU A 163 -9.26 -13.88 16.11
N VAL A 164 -9.16 -15.00 16.85
CA VAL A 164 -9.32 -15.03 18.32
C VAL A 164 -8.30 -14.15 19.07
N GLY A 165 -7.19 -13.77 18.44
CA GLY A 165 -6.12 -12.98 19.06
C GLY A 165 -5.96 -11.54 18.57
N ILE A 166 -6.83 -11.06 17.67
CA ILE A 166 -6.69 -9.68 17.16
C ILE A 166 -7.20 -8.65 18.15
N ASN A 167 -6.55 -7.49 18.18
CA ASN A 167 -6.82 -6.36 19.06
C ASN A 167 -6.88 -5.01 18.34
N SER A 168 -6.59 -4.97 17.03
CA SER A 168 -6.57 -3.73 16.24
C SER A 168 -7.12 -3.89 14.82
N THR A 169 -7.50 -2.76 14.22
CA THR A 169 -7.95 -2.68 12.83
C THR A 169 -6.86 -3.16 11.86
N GLU A 170 -5.60 -2.85 12.11
CA GLU A 170 -4.50 -3.27 11.25
C GLU A 170 -4.28 -4.78 11.27
N GLU A 171 -4.46 -5.43 12.42
CA GLU A 171 -4.39 -6.90 12.51
C GLU A 171 -5.55 -7.56 11.77
N LEU A 172 -6.75 -6.98 11.85
CA LEU A 172 -7.89 -7.42 11.03
C LEU A 172 -7.57 -7.28 9.53
N LEU A 173 -7.07 -6.12 9.10
CA LEU A 173 -6.71 -5.88 7.70
C LEU A 173 -5.61 -6.83 7.22
N ALA A 174 -4.59 -7.11 8.03
CA ALA A 174 -3.53 -8.05 7.68
C ALA A 174 -4.06 -9.49 7.53
N LEU A 175 -4.95 -9.94 8.42
CA LEU A 175 -5.60 -11.24 8.27
C LEU A 175 -6.50 -11.28 7.04
N MET A 176 -7.28 -10.23 6.78
CA MET A 176 -8.10 -10.14 5.57
C MET A 176 -7.24 -10.16 4.31
N GLU A 177 -6.12 -9.44 4.28
CA GLU A 177 -5.17 -9.47 3.16
C GLU A 177 -4.67 -10.90 2.92
N LYS A 178 -4.29 -11.61 3.98
CA LYS A 178 -3.79 -12.97 3.86
C LYS A 178 -4.84 -13.97 3.37
N TYR A 179 -6.04 -13.95 3.93
CA TYR A 179 -7.04 -15.01 3.70
C TYR A 179 -8.06 -14.68 2.62
N LEU A 180 -8.23 -13.40 2.25
CA LEU A 180 -9.26 -12.95 1.31
C LEU A 180 -8.69 -12.37 -0.01
N SER A 181 -7.36 -12.21 -0.15
CA SER A 181 -6.74 -11.72 -1.39
C SER A 181 -6.87 -12.66 -2.58
N LEU A 182 -7.06 -13.97 -2.36
CA LEU A 182 -7.27 -14.97 -3.41
C LEU A 182 -8.73 -15.46 -3.45
N VAL A 183 -9.63 -14.77 -2.75
CA VAL A 183 -11.07 -15.05 -2.77
C VAL A 183 -11.73 -14.06 -3.73
N PRO A 184 -12.46 -14.50 -4.77
CA PRO A 184 -13.12 -13.58 -5.69
C PRO A 184 -14.26 -12.80 -5.02
N ALA A 185 -14.33 -11.48 -5.16
CA ALA A 185 -15.41 -10.66 -4.60
C ALA A 185 -16.77 -11.01 -5.20
N GLN A 186 -16.79 -11.39 -6.49
CA GLN A 186 -17.99 -11.71 -7.25
C GLN A 186 -17.74 -12.93 -8.12
N THR A 187 -18.72 -13.82 -8.20
CA THR A 187 -18.60 -15.08 -8.93
C THR A 187 -19.81 -15.40 -9.80
N THR A 188 -20.93 -14.67 -9.69
CA THR A 188 -22.14 -14.99 -10.46
C THR A 188 -22.33 -13.99 -11.57
N ARG A 189 -22.16 -14.42 -12.83
CA ARG A 189 -22.36 -13.61 -14.06
C ARG A 189 -21.44 -12.40 -14.18
N PHE A 190 -20.34 -12.35 -13.44
CA PHE A 190 -19.34 -11.29 -13.52
C PHE A 190 -17.95 -11.89 -13.66
N ARG A 191 -17.07 -11.16 -14.33
CA ARG A 191 -15.64 -11.48 -14.36
C ARG A 191 -15.07 -11.35 -12.94
N ALA A 192 -14.43 -12.41 -12.46
CA ALA A 192 -13.99 -12.56 -11.07
C ALA A 192 -12.52 -12.15 -10.88
N ASP A 193 -12.13 -10.93 -11.22
CA ASP A 193 -10.74 -10.44 -11.21
C ASP A 193 -10.40 -9.49 -10.05
N ILE A 194 -11.39 -9.21 -9.19
CA ILE A 194 -11.21 -8.44 -7.96
C ILE A 194 -11.32 -9.35 -6.75
N SER A 195 -10.34 -9.27 -5.86
CA SER A 195 -10.37 -10.01 -4.61
C SER A 195 -11.39 -9.42 -3.62
N LEU A 196 -11.90 -10.27 -2.74
CA LEU A 196 -12.82 -9.87 -1.69
C LEU A 196 -12.14 -8.90 -0.72
N TYR A 197 -10.85 -9.07 -0.44
CA TYR A 197 -10.06 -8.12 0.35
C TYR A 197 -10.03 -6.73 -0.29
N ASP A 198 -9.65 -6.63 -1.56
CA ASP A 198 -9.49 -5.33 -2.24
C ASP A 198 -10.84 -4.62 -2.41
N HIS A 199 -11.92 -5.36 -2.70
CA HIS A 199 -13.29 -4.81 -2.75
C HIS A 199 -13.71 -4.22 -1.40
N MET A 200 -13.57 -4.98 -0.32
CA MET A 200 -13.97 -4.54 1.03
C MET A 200 -13.14 -3.35 1.50
N ARG A 201 -11.83 -3.38 1.25
CA ARG A 201 -10.90 -2.29 1.55
C ARG A 201 -11.22 -1.01 0.78
N GLY A 202 -11.46 -1.12 -0.53
CA GLY A 202 -11.83 0.00 -1.40
C GLY A 202 -13.17 0.62 -0.98
N THR A 203 -14.16 -0.22 -0.68
CA THR A 203 -15.47 0.20 -0.18
C THR A 203 -15.32 1.02 1.11
N ALA A 204 -14.51 0.56 2.06
CA ALA A 204 -14.25 1.28 3.31
C ALA A 204 -13.58 2.65 3.10
N ALA A 205 -12.60 2.74 2.20
CA ALA A 205 -11.92 3.99 1.87
C ALA A 205 -12.87 5.04 1.27
N ILE A 206 -13.73 4.63 0.33
CA ILE A 206 -14.75 5.49 -0.29
C ILE A 206 -15.80 5.91 0.75
N ALA A 207 -16.20 5.00 1.63
CA ALA A 207 -17.21 5.27 2.66
C ALA A 207 -16.76 6.34 3.65
N LEU A 208 -15.48 6.31 4.06
CA LEU A 208 -14.90 7.37 4.89
C LEU A 208 -14.89 8.74 4.19
N CYS A 209 -14.71 8.77 2.87
CA CYS A 209 -14.79 10.02 2.12
C CYS A 209 -16.19 10.63 2.18
N LEU A 210 -17.23 9.81 1.95
CA LEU A 210 -18.62 10.26 2.04
C LEU A 210 -19.04 10.61 3.48
N TYR A 211 -18.54 9.87 4.47
CA TYR A 211 -18.74 10.19 5.88
C TYR A 211 -18.28 11.60 6.20
N HIS A 212 -17.03 11.95 5.86
CA HIS A 212 -16.47 13.27 6.15
C HIS A 212 -17.18 14.39 5.38
N GLN A 213 -17.62 14.14 4.15
CA GLN A 213 -18.46 15.08 3.41
C GLN A 213 -19.77 15.38 4.14
N MET A 214 -20.44 14.36 4.67
CA MET A 214 -21.68 14.54 5.42
C MET A 214 -21.47 15.20 6.78
N GLN A 215 -20.42 14.83 7.52
CA GLN A 215 -20.10 15.44 8.81
C GLN A 215 -19.83 16.94 8.70
N ASN A 216 -19.20 17.37 7.62
CA ASN A 216 -18.88 18.76 7.36
C ASN A 216 -20.00 19.51 6.61
N GLY A 217 -21.16 18.88 6.40
CA GLY A 217 -22.34 19.50 5.77
C GLY A 217 -22.20 19.78 4.27
N ALA A 218 -21.18 19.24 3.61
CA ALA A 218 -20.99 19.36 2.17
C ALA A 218 -21.88 18.40 1.36
N LEU A 219 -22.31 17.30 1.99
CA LEU A 219 -23.36 16.42 1.49
C LEU A 219 -24.44 16.20 2.56
N ASP A 220 -25.70 16.13 2.12
CA ASP A 220 -26.82 15.65 2.92
C ASP A 220 -27.36 14.30 2.42
N GLU A 221 -28.29 13.72 3.17
CA GLU A 221 -28.89 12.43 2.83
C GLU A 221 -29.66 12.47 1.49
N GLN A 222 -30.27 13.60 1.15
CA GLN A 222 -31.00 13.75 -0.13
C GLN A 222 -30.04 13.78 -1.32
N GLN A 223 -28.84 14.35 -1.15
CA GLN A 223 -27.77 14.29 -2.14
C GLN A 223 -27.27 12.86 -2.32
N ILE A 224 -27.07 12.10 -1.25
CA ILE A 224 -26.70 10.67 -1.33
C ILE A 224 -27.77 9.87 -2.09
N ASP A 225 -29.05 10.09 -1.81
CA ASP A 225 -30.14 9.43 -2.52
C ASP A 225 -30.15 9.79 -4.02
N ARG A 226 -29.94 11.07 -4.35
CA ARG A 226 -29.83 11.52 -5.75
C ARG A 226 -28.65 10.88 -6.49
N ILE A 227 -27.49 10.76 -5.84
CA ILE A 227 -26.31 10.08 -6.42
C ILE A 227 -26.66 8.62 -6.70
N ARG A 228 -27.23 7.91 -5.70
CA ARG A 228 -27.65 6.50 -5.83
C ARG A 228 -28.61 6.27 -6.99
N GLU A 229 -29.59 7.14 -7.18
CA GLU A 229 -30.62 7.01 -8.23
C GLU A 229 -30.11 7.33 -9.64
N SER A 230 -29.04 8.13 -9.74
CA SER A 230 -28.54 8.70 -11.00
C SER A 230 -27.25 8.06 -11.51
N LEU A 231 -26.50 7.33 -10.67
CA LEU A 231 -25.14 6.85 -10.93
C LEU A 231 -24.95 6.18 -12.31
N ASN A 232 -25.92 5.38 -12.75
CA ASN A 232 -25.88 4.65 -14.03
C ASN A 232 -26.70 5.30 -15.16
N LYS A 233 -27.31 6.47 -14.92
CA LYS A 233 -28.23 7.13 -15.86
C LYS A 233 -27.61 8.39 -16.45
N GLN A 234 -26.92 9.19 -15.64
CA GLN A 234 -26.35 10.46 -16.04
C GLN A 234 -25.16 10.84 -15.15
N PRO A 235 -24.22 11.65 -15.64
CA PRO A 235 -23.15 12.20 -14.81
C PRO A 235 -23.72 12.94 -13.60
N VAL A 236 -23.22 12.61 -12.42
CA VAL A 236 -23.53 13.33 -11.18
C VAL A 236 -22.29 14.11 -10.79
N GLU A 237 -22.41 15.44 -10.73
CA GLU A 237 -21.33 16.31 -10.27
C GLU A 237 -21.55 16.63 -8.79
N ASP A 238 -20.99 15.78 -7.92
CA ASP A 238 -21.00 15.95 -6.47
C ASP A 238 -19.66 16.44 -5.90
N ARG A 239 -18.56 16.28 -6.66
CA ARG A 239 -17.18 16.62 -6.26
C ARG A 239 -16.83 16.14 -4.85
N SER A 240 -17.23 14.92 -4.48
CA SER A 240 -17.08 14.42 -3.11
C SER A 240 -15.68 13.91 -2.78
N PHE A 241 -14.83 13.69 -3.79
CA PHE A 241 -13.58 12.95 -3.63
C PHE A 241 -12.37 13.74 -4.12
N ILE A 242 -11.22 13.48 -3.52
CA ILE A 242 -9.90 13.90 -3.98
C ILE A 242 -9.02 12.66 -4.15
N LEU A 243 -8.36 12.54 -5.31
CA LEU A 243 -7.26 11.61 -5.50
C LEU A 243 -5.94 12.38 -5.33
N ILE A 244 -5.20 12.07 -4.27
CA ILE A 244 -3.87 12.61 -4.00
C ILE A 244 -2.84 11.68 -4.64
N HIS A 245 -1.87 12.25 -5.33
CA HIS A 245 -0.66 11.57 -5.78
C HIS A 245 0.56 12.30 -5.24
N ALA A 246 1.40 11.59 -4.51
CA ALA A 246 2.64 12.11 -3.97
C ALA A 246 3.83 11.40 -4.64
N ASP A 247 4.85 12.18 -5.01
CA ASP A 247 6.07 11.67 -5.64
C ASP A 247 7.30 12.35 -5.07
N LEU A 248 8.24 11.54 -4.55
CA LEU A 248 9.48 12.02 -4.00
C LEU A 248 10.54 12.24 -5.09
N SER A 249 10.89 13.51 -5.30
CA SER A 249 11.98 13.90 -6.17
C SER A 249 13.33 13.86 -5.46
N GLY A 250 14.37 13.47 -6.20
CA GLY A 250 15.76 13.48 -5.71
C GLY A 250 16.28 12.11 -5.25
N ILE A 251 15.44 11.06 -5.27
CA ILE A 251 15.78 9.69 -4.82
C ILE A 251 17.14 9.21 -5.35
N GLN A 252 17.34 9.22 -6.68
CA GLN A 252 18.58 8.71 -7.27
C GLN A 252 19.81 9.51 -6.81
N LYS A 253 19.74 10.84 -6.87
CA LYS A 253 20.84 11.70 -6.42
C LYS A 253 21.14 11.47 -4.94
N PHE A 254 20.10 11.36 -4.11
CA PHE A 254 20.23 11.13 -2.69
C PHE A 254 20.84 9.76 -2.38
N VAL A 255 20.33 8.68 -2.97
CA VAL A 255 20.82 7.31 -2.70
C VAL A 255 22.25 7.14 -3.18
N PHE A 256 22.55 7.53 -4.42
CA PHE A 256 23.86 7.27 -5.04
C PHE A 256 24.97 8.25 -4.65
N ASN A 257 24.66 9.29 -3.87
CA ASN A 257 25.67 10.18 -3.31
C ASN A 257 26.38 9.49 -2.14
N VAL A 258 27.41 8.69 -2.44
CA VAL A 258 28.19 7.88 -1.47
C VAL A 258 29.69 7.97 -1.73
N THR A 259 30.49 7.80 -0.68
CA THR A 259 31.96 7.68 -0.75
C THR A 259 32.39 6.29 -1.20
N SER A 260 33.65 6.14 -1.65
CA SER A 260 34.22 4.86 -2.08
C SER A 260 34.28 3.83 -0.94
N LYS A 261 34.71 4.26 0.25
CA LYS A 261 34.70 3.44 1.47
C LYS A 261 33.30 3.50 2.11
N GLY A 262 32.81 2.35 2.58
CA GLY A 262 31.50 2.23 3.24
C GLY A 262 30.29 2.43 2.33
N ALA A 263 30.48 2.43 1.01
CA ALA A 263 29.45 2.72 0.01
C ALA A 263 28.21 1.83 0.18
N ALA A 264 28.38 0.51 0.32
CA ALA A 264 27.28 -0.44 0.42
C ALA A 264 26.38 -0.18 1.63
N LYS A 265 26.96 0.08 2.81
CA LYS A 265 26.23 0.44 4.04
C LYS A 265 25.45 1.74 3.85
N SER A 266 26.10 2.75 3.29
CA SER A 266 25.47 4.06 3.06
C SER A 266 24.31 3.97 2.06
N LEU A 267 24.51 3.28 0.92
CA LEU A 267 23.48 3.05 -0.10
C LEU A 267 22.23 2.42 0.53
N LYS A 268 22.45 1.42 1.39
CA LYS A 268 21.36 0.67 2.00
C LYS A 268 20.61 1.45 3.07
N GLY A 269 21.32 2.12 3.96
CA GLY A 269 20.69 2.97 4.97
C GLY A 269 19.85 4.06 4.31
N ARG A 270 20.36 4.69 3.25
CA ARG A 270 19.63 5.72 2.49
C ARG A 270 18.39 5.18 1.81
N SER A 271 18.46 4.04 1.13
CA SER A 271 17.28 3.47 0.45
C SER A 271 16.20 3.02 1.45
N THR A 272 16.59 2.39 2.56
CA THR A 272 15.66 2.05 3.64
C THR A 272 15.03 3.29 4.24
N TYR A 273 15.81 4.35 4.49
CA TYR A 273 15.28 5.63 4.96
C TYR A 273 14.21 6.19 4.02
N LEU A 274 14.44 6.22 2.70
CA LEU A 274 13.46 6.76 1.76
C LEU A 274 12.15 5.96 1.73
N MET A 275 12.23 4.64 1.88
CA MET A 275 11.04 3.78 2.02
C MET A 275 10.24 4.14 3.27
N LEU A 276 10.90 4.27 4.42
CA LEU A 276 10.25 4.61 5.69
C LEU A 276 9.74 6.06 5.69
N LEU A 277 10.45 6.98 5.04
CA LEU A 277 10.05 8.37 4.86
C LEU A 277 8.74 8.48 4.10
N MET A 278 8.62 7.79 2.97
CA MET A 278 7.39 7.84 2.16
C MET A 278 6.20 7.21 2.87
N GLU A 279 6.42 6.13 3.62
CA GLU A 279 5.39 5.57 4.50
C GLU A 279 5.01 6.54 5.63
N SER A 280 5.99 7.17 6.28
CA SER A 280 5.73 8.14 7.35
C SER A 280 4.93 9.33 6.83
N ILE A 281 5.26 9.85 5.65
CA ILE A 281 4.49 10.94 5.02
C ILE A 281 3.07 10.45 4.67
N ALA A 282 2.89 9.27 4.08
CA ALA A 282 1.56 8.75 3.76
C ALA A 282 0.69 8.59 5.02
N HIS A 283 1.25 8.04 6.10
CA HIS A 283 0.56 7.90 7.38
C HIS A 283 0.32 9.24 8.08
N PHE A 284 1.22 10.21 7.94
CA PHE A 284 1.00 11.57 8.41
C PHE A 284 -0.26 12.17 7.76
N PHE A 285 -0.46 12.00 6.44
CA PHE A 285 -1.71 12.40 5.78
C PHE A 285 -2.93 11.65 6.31
N VAL A 286 -2.84 10.33 6.49
CA VAL A 286 -3.96 9.53 7.01
C VAL A 286 -4.38 10.00 8.41
N ASN A 287 -3.40 10.17 9.31
CA ASN A 287 -3.65 10.60 10.68
C ASN A 287 -4.20 12.03 10.73
N GLU A 288 -3.57 12.96 10.02
CA GLU A 288 -4.00 14.37 9.97
C GLU A 288 -5.40 14.51 9.35
N LEU A 289 -5.75 13.71 8.35
CA LEU A 289 -7.07 13.76 7.72
C LEU A 289 -8.14 12.93 8.45
N ASP A 290 -7.84 12.31 9.59
CA ASP A 290 -8.71 11.37 10.30
C ASP A 290 -9.28 10.28 9.36
N LEU A 291 -8.39 9.69 8.56
CA LEU A 291 -8.68 8.58 7.66
C LEU A 291 -8.15 7.26 8.24
N GLU A 292 -8.28 6.17 7.49
CA GLU A 292 -7.78 4.85 7.87
C GLU A 292 -6.75 4.35 6.84
N PRO A 293 -5.89 3.36 7.16
CA PRO A 293 -4.90 2.81 6.23
C PRO A 293 -5.48 2.27 4.90
N THR A 294 -6.79 1.97 4.87
CA THR A 294 -7.52 1.60 3.66
C THR A 294 -7.50 2.70 2.59
N ASN A 295 -7.35 3.96 2.98
CA ASN A 295 -7.35 5.11 2.08
C ASN A 295 -6.04 5.27 1.29
N ILE A 296 -4.94 4.60 1.68
CA ILE A 296 -3.67 4.60 0.95
C ILE A 296 -3.74 3.58 -0.19
N LEU A 297 -4.24 3.95 -1.37
CA LEU A 297 -4.46 3.01 -2.48
C LEU A 297 -3.17 2.30 -2.92
N TYR A 298 -2.05 3.02 -2.90
CA TYR A 298 -0.72 2.51 -3.22
C TYR A 298 0.34 3.30 -2.44
N ASN A 299 1.42 2.63 -2.04
CA ASN A 299 2.64 3.25 -1.53
C ASN A 299 3.83 2.33 -1.87
N GLY A 300 4.73 2.81 -2.73
CA GLY A 300 5.88 2.07 -3.23
C GLY A 300 6.68 2.88 -4.26
N GLY A 301 7.94 2.52 -4.50
CA GLY A 301 8.76 3.17 -5.54
C GLY A 301 8.93 4.69 -5.37
N GLY A 302 8.86 5.20 -4.13
CA GLY A 302 8.96 6.64 -3.87
C GLY A 302 7.71 7.46 -4.20
N ASN A 303 6.57 6.81 -4.42
CA ASN A 303 5.30 7.49 -4.67
C ASN A 303 4.13 6.80 -3.93
N PHE A 304 3.07 7.55 -3.64
CA PHE A 304 1.83 7.01 -3.08
C PHE A 304 0.59 7.66 -3.69
N TYR A 305 -0.51 6.92 -3.68
CA TYR A 305 -1.85 7.41 -4.01
C TYR A 305 -2.75 7.29 -2.78
N LEU A 306 -3.48 8.35 -2.46
CA LEU A 306 -4.38 8.40 -1.31
C LEU A 306 -5.75 8.94 -1.75
N LEU A 307 -6.82 8.26 -1.34
CA LEU A 307 -8.19 8.71 -1.55
C LEU A 307 -8.66 9.52 -0.34
N ALA A 308 -9.04 10.78 -0.56
CA ALA A 308 -9.45 11.71 0.49
C ALA A 308 -10.83 12.35 0.21
N PRO A 309 -11.52 12.87 1.25
CA PRO A 309 -12.72 13.67 1.07
C PRO A 309 -12.38 15.04 0.47
N ALA A 310 -13.17 15.51 -0.51
CA ALA A 310 -12.95 16.83 -1.10
C ALA A 310 -13.11 18.02 -0.15
N VAL A 311 -13.91 17.88 0.91
CA VAL A 311 -14.05 18.91 1.95
C VAL A 311 -12.71 19.21 2.67
N PHE A 312 -11.72 18.34 2.54
CA PHE A 312 -10.38 18.53 3.11
C PHE A 312 -9.36 19.16 2.15
N GLU A 313 -9.80 19.74 1.02
CA GLU A 313 -8.88 20.35 0.04
C GLU A 313 -7.91 21.35 0.68
N GLU A 314 -8.40 22.31 1.46
CA GLU A 314 -7.57 23.31 2.13
C GLU A 314 -6.59 22.65 3.13
N LYS A 315 -7.04 21.63 3.86
CA LYS A 315 -6.21 20.87 4.78
C LYS A 315 -5.08 20.15 4.04
N ILE A 316 -5.37 19.54 2.89
CA ILE A 316 -4.37 18.89 2.02
C ILE A 316 -3.33 19.90 1.51
N GLN A 317 -3.75 21.10 1.11
CA GLN A 317 -2.82 22.17 0.70
C GLN A 317 -1.87 22.57 1.84
N ASN A 318 -2.39 22.71 3.06
CA ASN A 318 -1.58 23.05 4.23
C ASN A 318 -0.63 21.91 4.63
N LEU A 319 -1.08 20.65 4.56
CA LEU A 319 -0.24 19.48 4.80
C LEU A 319 0.90 19.38 3.78
N ARG A 320 0.62 19.65 2.50
CA ARG A 320 1.64 19.69 1.45
C ARG A 320 2.74 20.71 1.76
N LYS A 321 2.37 21.95 2.13
CA LYS A 321 3.33 22.98 2.54
C LYS A 321 4.15 22.54 3.75
N THR A 322 3.48 21.98 4.75
CA THR A 322 4.13 21.46 5.98
C THR A 322 5.17 20.40 5.67
N VAL A 323 4.82 19.43 4.81
CA VAL A 323 5.73 18.34 4.40
C VAL A 323 6.94 18.89 3.68
N ASN A 324 6.75 19.77 2.69
CA ASN A 324 7.87 20.33 1.94
C ASN A 324 8.74 21.27 2.78
N ARG A 325 8.15 22.01 3.73
CA ARG A 325 8.92 22.81 4.69
C ARG A 325 9.81 21.92 5.56
N ARG A 326 9.24 20.85 6.15
CA ARG A 326 9.99 19.89 6.98
C ARG A 326 11.10 19.21 6.17
N LEU A 327 10.81 18.73 4.95
CA LEU A 327 11.81 18.12 4.08
C LEU A 327 12.94 19.10 3.71
N PHE A 328 12.60 20.36 3.45
CA PHE A 328 13.59 21.40 3.18
C PHE A 328 14.48 21.63 4.40
N GLN A 329 13.88 21.73 5.59
CA GLN A 329 14.59 21.93 6.85
C GLN A 329 15.54 20.78 7.22
N ILE A 330 15.22 19.56 6.78
CA ILE A 330 16.03 18.35 7.05
C ILE A 330 17.09 18.12 5.98
N HIS A 331 16.75 18.34 4.70
CA HIS A 331 17.56 17.90 3.56
C HIS A 331 18.13 19.02 2.69
N GLY A 332 17.89 20.30 3.04
CA GLY A 332 18.44 21.44 2.31
C GLY A 332 18.10 21.45 0.81
N GLY A 333 16.95 20.86 0.43
CA GLY A 333 16.49 20.75 -0.95
C GLY A 333 17.05 19.57 -1.77
N GLU A 334 17.74 18.61 -1.17
CA GLU A 334 18.07 17.35 -1.87
C GLU A 334 16.83 16.50 -2.19
N LEU A 335 15.82 16.57 -1.32
CA LEU A 335 14.57 15.82 -1.41
C LEU A 335 13.38 16.78 -1.37
N PHE A 336 12.39 16.50 -2.22
CA PHE A 336 11.12 17.24 -2.27
C PHE A 336 9.96 16.28 -2.54
N CYS A 337 8.88 16.38 -1.79
CA CYS A 337 7.68 15.58 -2.00
C CYS A 337 6.65 16.38 -2.79
N ASN A 338 6.44 16.02 -4.04
CA ASN A 338 5.51 16.70 -4.93
C ASN A 338 4.15 16.07 -4.73
N ILE A 339 3.18 16.84 -4.21
CA ILE A 339 1.87 16.32 -3.83
C ILE A 339 0.80 17.02 -4.67
N GLY A 340 0.50 16.41 -5.82
CA GLY A 340 -0.59 16.85 -6.70
C GLY A 340 -1.89 16.14 -6.31
N TYR A 341 -3.01 16.74 -6.65
CA TYR A 341 -4.31 16.12 -6.43
C TYR A 341 -5.33 16.58 -7.47
N CYS A 342 -6.43 15.84 -7.62
CA CYS A 342 -7.60 16.28 -8.39
C CYS A 342 -8.90 15.95 -7.64
N GLN A 343 -9.88 16.85 -7.72
CA GLN A 343 -11.24 16.61 -7.23
C GLN A 343 -12.06 15.86 -8.28
N PHE A 344 -12.94 14.98 -7.83
CA PHE A 344 -13.83 14.24 -8.69
C PHE A 344 -15.11 13.78 -7.98
N SER A 345 -16.08 13.38 -8.79
CA SER A 345 -17.43 12.97 -8.37
C SER A 345 -17.63 11.46 -8.40
N ALA A 346 -18.67 10.96 -7.74
CA ALA A 346 -19.02 9.53 -7.65
C ALA A 346 -19.12 8.85 -9.04
N TYR A 347 -19.66 9.55 -10.04
CA TYR A 347 -19.74 9.06 -11.41
C TYR A 347 -18.38 8.58 -11.95
N HIS A 348 -17.27 9.24 -11.56
CA HIS A 348 -15.96 8.89 -12.10
C HIS A 348 -15.41 7.55 -11.60
N PHE A 349 -15.97 6.97 -10.53
CA PHE A 349 -15.60 5.62 -10.12
C PHE A 349 -16.12 4.55 -11.08
N ILE A 350 -17.30 4.81 -11.66
CA ILE A 350 -17.98 3.89 -12.59
C ILE A 350 -17.51 4.12 -14.03
N GLN A 351 -17.17 5.36 -14.35
CA GLN A 351 -16.81 5.80 -15.70
C GLN A 351 -15.57 6.69 -15.62
N GLN A 352 -14.61 6.60 -16.54
CA GLN A 352 -13.51 7.58 -16.63
C GLN A 352 -12.57 7.66 -15.39
N PHE A 353 -12.49 6.64 -14.53
CA PHE A 353 -11.56 6.64 -13.39
C PHE A 353 -10.09 6.83 -13.83
N GLN A 354 -9.76 6.30 -15.00
CA GLN A 354 -8.46 6.44 -15.64
C GLN A 354 -8.05 7.91 -15.89
N ASP A 355 -9.02 8.77 -16.22
CA ASP A 355 -8.79 10.19 -16.46
C ASP A 355 -8.46 10.90 -15.14
N ILE A 356 -9.13 10.51 -14.04
CA ILE A 356 -8.84 11.01 -12.69
C ILE A 356 -7.42 10.65 -12.27
N TRP A 357 -7.01 9.40 -12.46
CA TRP A 357 -5.64 8.96 -12.18
C TRP A 357 -4.61 9.77 -12.99
N THR A 358 -4.84 9.88 -14.29
CA THR A 358 -3.96 10.64 -15.20
C THR A 358 -3.85 12.11 -14.79
N GLN A 359 -4.97 12.72 -14.39
CA GLN A 359 -5.01 14.11 -13.95
C GLN A 359 -4.25 14.32 -12.63
N ALA A 360 -4.39 13.43 -11.64
CA ALA A 360 -3.65 13.51 -10.39
C ALA A 360 -2.12 13.42 -10.62
N THR A 361 -1.69 12.49 -11.46
CA THR A 361 -0.29 12.34 -11.87
C THR A 361 0.21 13.59 -12.62
N ALA A 362 -0.58 14.14 -13.55
CA ALA A 362 -0.23 15.34 -14.29
C ALA A 362 -0.08 16.57 -13.38
N ASN A 363 -1.00 16.77 -12.43
CA ASN A 363 -0.93 17.85 -11.45
C ASN A 363 0.34 17.74 -10.59
N THR A 364 0.73 16.51 -10.23
CA THR A 364 2.00 16.26 -9.52
C THR A 364 3.21 16.60 -10.37
N ALA A 365 3.19 16.24 -11.66
CA ALA A 365 4.28 16.54 -12.59
C ALA A 365 4.50 18.03 -12.82
N ILE A 366 3.44 18.86 -12.73
CA ILE A 366 3.57 20.33 -12.75
C ILE A 366 4.33 20.82 -11.51
N LEU A 367 3.97 20.33 -10.32
CA LEU A 367 4.64 20.72 -9.06
C LEU A 367 6.12 20.31 -9.05
N LYS A 368 6.48 19.18 -9.69
CA LYS A 368 7.90 18.77 -9.87
C LYS A 368 8.76 19.82 -10.55
N GLN A 369 8.17 20.69 -11.37
CA GLN A 369 8.87 21.76 -12.07
C GLN A 369 8.97 23.06 -11.23
N GLN A 370 8.32 23.10 -10.06
CA GLN A 370 8.16 24.29 -9.22
C GLN A 370 8.49 24.00 -7.75
N LYS A 371 9.48 23.15 -7.46
CA LYS A 371 9.75 22.57 -6.12
C LYS A 371 9.82 23.55 -4.94
N ILE A 372 10.23 24.80 -5.19
CA ILE A 372 10.47 25.81 -4.15
C ILE A 372 9.30 26.82 -4.07
N SER A 373 8.35 26.79 -5.02
CA SER A 373 7.29 27.80 -5.14
C SER A 373 6.34 27.86 -3.95
N GLU A 374 6.32 26.84 -3.10
CA GLU A 374 5.41 26.75 -1.96
C GLU A 374 6.04 27.10 -0.62
N ILE A 375 7.38 27.17 -0.55
CA ILE A 375 8.13 27.40 0.70
C ILE A 375 8.99 28.66 0.65
N TRP A 376 9.15 29.28 -0.52
CA TRP A 376 10.12 30.37 -0.71
C TRP A 376 9.84 31.63 0.13
N GLU A 377 8.58 31.92 0.45
CA GLU A 377 8.22 33.04 1.31
C GLU A 377 8.60 32.77 2.76
N ASP A 378 8.25 31.57 3.26
CA ASP A 378 8.50 31.15 4.63
C ASP A 378 9.99 30.90 4.91
N GLU A 379 10.74 30.46 3.91
CA GLU A 379 12.14 30.05 4.01
C GLU A 379 13.09 30.98 3.20
N TYR A 380 12.67 32.22 2.96
CA TYR A 380 13.40 33.18 2.09
C TYR A 380 14.87 33.33 2.47
N ASP A 381 15.13 33.53 3.77
CA ASP A 381 16.48 33.77 4.28
C ASP A 381 17.38 32.53 4.11
N LEU A 382 16.82 31.32 4.25
CA LEU A 382 17.55 30.08 4.04
C LEU A 382 17.81 29.78 2.55
N LEU A 383 16.93 30.25 1.65
CA LEU A 383 17.02 29.98 0.22
C LEU A 383 17.89 30.96 -0.56
N PHE A 384 17.84 32.24 -0.20
CA PHE A 384 18.39 33.32 -1.04
C PHE A 384 19.49 34.13 -0.36
N GLN A 385 19.83 33.83 0.89
CA GLN A 385 21.04 34.39 1.49
C GLN A 385 22.26 33.51 1.18
N PRO A 386 23.44 34.10 0.94
CA PRO A 386 24.67 33.33 0.84
C PRO A 386 24.87 32.57 2.15
N ALA A 387 24.90 31.23 2.07
CA ALA A 387 25.30 30.42 3.21
C ALA A 387 26.72 30.82 3.63
N GLY A 388 26.84 31.33 4.86
CA GLY A 388 28.05 31.92 5.38
C GLY A 388 29.06 30.89 5.90
N GLU A 389 30.32 31.33 5.90
CA GLU A 389 31.54 30.71 6.42
C GLU A 389 32.25 29.66 5.54
N ILE A 390 33.55 29.91 5.29
CA ILE A 390 34.47 28.96 4.67
C ILE A 390 34.82 27.93 5.74
N HIS A 391 34.14 26.80 5.71
CA HIS A 391 34.47 25.68 6.58
C HIS A 391 35.64 24.88 5.98
N THR A 392 36.64 24.57 6.79
CA THR A 392 37.78 23.72 6.39
C THR A 392 37.44 22.23 6.37
N HIS A 393 36.36 21.84 7.05
CA HIS A 393 35.90 20.46 7.19
C HIS A 393 34.41 20.38 6.82
N ALA A 394 34.07 19.46 5.92
CA ALA A 394 32.71 19.20 5.49
C ALA A 394 32.51 17.70 5.31
N CYS A 395 31.28 17.24 5.51
CA CYS A 395 30.92 15.85 5.26
C CYS A 395 31.27 15.46 3.81
N ARG A 396 32.02 14.37 3.65
CA ARG A 396 32.42 13.86 2.32
C ARG A 396 31.26 13.29 1.50
N ILE A 397 30.09 13.12 2.12
CA ILE A 397 28.90 12.56 1.50
C ILE A 397 27.91 13.66 1.14
N CYS A 398 27.27 14.31 2.13
CA CYS A 398 26.26 15.34 1.87
C CYS A 398 26.81 16.78 1.84
N HIS A 399 28.11 16.98 2.07
CA HIS A 399 28.75 18.29 2.12
C HIS A 399 28.24 19.24 3.24
N SER A 400 27.42 18.75 4.17
CA SER A 400 27.07 19.50 5.39
C SER A 400 28.32 19.76 6.24
N THR A 401 28.38 20.93 6.84
CA THR A 401 29.45 21.39 7.74
C THR A 401 29.07 21.21 9.21
N GLU A 402 27.83 20.79 9.49
CA GLU A 402 27.30 20.58 10.82
C GLU A 402 27.63 19.18 11.35
N ASN A 403 28.00 19.11 12.64
CA ASN A 403 28.21 17.85 13.37
C ASN A 403 29.12 16.84 12.62
N VAL A 404 30.16 17.34 11.94
CA VAL A 404 31.10 16.52 11.18
C VAL A 404 32.12 15.87 12.12
N VAL A 405 32.17 14.55 12.10
CA VAL A 405 33.13 13.73 12.86
C VAL A 405 33.88 12.79 11.92
N MET A 406 35.04 12.31 12.36
CA MET A 406 35.72 11.20 11.68
C MET A 406 35.04 9.89 12.05
N ASP A 407 34.64 9.12 11.05
CA ASP A 407 34.02 7.81 11.24
C ASP A 407 35.06 6.68 11.39
N ASP A 408 34.55 5.46 11.63
CA ASP A 408 35.38 4.24 11.79
C ASP A 408 36.18 3.85 10.53
N GLU A 409 35.96 4.51 9.38
CA GLU A 409 36.62 4.25 8.09
C GLU A 409 37.60 5.38 7.69
N ASP A 410 37.90 6.28 8.63
CA ASP A 410 38.71 7.50 8.48
C ASP A 410 38.12 8.51 7.47
N ILE A 411 36.80 8.70 7.48
CA ILE A 411 36.08 9.62 6.61
C ILE A 411 35.37 10.69 7.45
N GLU A 412 35.49 11.96 7.05
CA GLU A 412 34.72 13.06 7.63
C GLU A 412 33.24 12.95 7.22
N ILE A 413 32.36 12.64 8.17
CA ILE A 413 30.93 12.39 7.95
C ILE A 413 30.10 13.13 9.01
N CYS A 414 28.98 13.75 8.62
CA CYS A 414 28.05 14.35 9.58
C CYS A 414 27.22 13.28 10.32
N SER A 415 26.69 13.63 11.50
CA SER A 415 25.81 12.74 12.29
C SER A 415 24.69 12.11 11.46
N PHE A 416 24.09 12.87 10.55
CA PHE A 416 22.96 12.41 9.73
C PHE A 416 23.39 11.31 8.75
N CYS A 417 24.50 11.49 8.04
CA CYS A 417 25.04 10.47 7.15
C CYS A 417 25.55 9.23 7.91
N GLN A 418 26.13 9.43 9.10
CA GLN A 418 26.54 8.33 9.96
C GLN A 418 25.33 7.51 10.44
N SER A 419 24.20 8.16 10.68
CA SER A 419 22.96 7.50 11.08
C SER A 419 22.46 6.50 10.03
N PHE A 420 22.71 6.72 8.72
CA PHE A 420 22.38 5.75 7.67
C PHE A 420 23.28 4.51 7.71
N LYS A 421 24.58 4.67 7.99
CA LYS A 421 25.48 3.52 8.19
C LYS A 421 25.02 2.69 9.39
N LYS A 422 24.55 3.35 10.47
CA LYS A 422 23.97 2.67 11.63
C LYS A 422 22.67 1.96 11.27
N LEU A 423 21.73 2.63 10.59
CA LEU A 423 20.48 2.04 10.11
C LEU A 423 20.75 0.76 9.32
N ALA A 424 21.68 0.78 8.36
CA ALA A 424 22.04 -0.39 7.56
C ALA A 424 22.55 -1.58 8.40
N LYS A 425 23.22 -1.30 9.54
CA LYS A 425 23.67 -2.32 10.49
C LYS A 425 22.49 -2.88 11.29
N ASP A 426 21.60 -2.01 11.78
CA ASP A 426 20.45 -2.39 12.61
C ASP A 426 19.47 -3.31 11.84
N ILE A 427 19.35 -3.11 10.52
CA ILE A 427 18.45 -3.90 9.66
C ILE A 427 19.07 -5.20 9.11
N LYS A 428 20.38 -5.45 9.30
CA LYS A 428 21.12 -6.57 8.67
C LYS A 428 20.52 -7.96 8.92
N ASP A 429 20.09 -8.21 10.15
CA ASP A 429 19.54 -9.49 10.61
C ASP A 429 18.10 -9.35 11.14
N CYS A 430 17.42 -8.24 10.80
CA CYS A 430 16.09 -7.99 11.33
C CYS A 430 15.06 -8.96 10.74
N ARG A 431 14.17 -9.48 11.60
CA ARG A 431 13.01 -10.28 11.22
C ARG A 431 11.69 -9.57 11.51
N TYR A 432 11.76 -8.54 12.34
CA TYR A 432 10.63 -7.75 12.77
C TYR A 432 10.96 -6.26 12.70
N ILE A 433 9.94 -5.46 12.41
CA ILE A 433 9.96 -4.00 12.51
C ILE A 433 8.87 -3.57 13.49
N GLY A 434 9.24 -2.79 14.50
CA GLY A 434 8.34 -2.10 15.40
C GLY A 434 8.00 -0.72 14.85
N MET A 435 6.75 -0.31 14.98
CA MET A 435 6.26 0.99 14.54
C MET A 435 5.39 1.62 15.62
N SER A 436 5.65 2.88 15.91
CA SER A 436 4.93 3.69 16.90
C SER A 436 4.42 4.97 16.27
N ASP A 437 3.21 5.33 16.63
CA ASP A 437 2.69 6.68 16.41
C ASP A 437 3.13 7.55 17.59
N ILE A 438 3.75 8.70 17.30
CA ILE A 438 4.23 9.65 18.31
C ILE A 438 3.67 11.05 18.04
N GLU A 439 3.66 11.90 19.06
CA GLU A 439 3.29 13.30 18.90
C GLU A 439 4.31 14.04 18.03
N VAL A 440 3.80 14.91 17.15
CA VAL A 440 4.62 15.67 16.22
C VAL A 440 5.10 16.96 16.89
N GLU A 441 6.41 17.06 17.10
CA GLU A 441 7.04 18.30 17.60
C GLU A 441 7.34 19.28 16.44
N GLU A 442 7.31 20.59 16.73
CA GLU A 442 7.81 21.58 15.78
C GLU A 442 9.33 21.50 15.67
N ILE A 443 9.85 21.57 14.45
CA ILE A 443 11.28 21.55 14.17
C ILE A 443 11.75 22.88 13.59
N SER A 444 13.05 23.16 13.80
CA SER A 444 13.78 24.22 13.11
C SER A 444 14.91 23.63 12.27
N PHE A 445 15.41 24.40 11.31
CA PHE A 445 16.56 23.99 10.48
C PHE A 445 17.75 23.55 11.35
N GLY A 446 18.42 22.46 10.96
CA GLY A 446 19.63 21.95 11.65
C GLY A 446 19.40 21.21 12.97
N THR A 447 18.16 21.10 13.48
CA THR A 447 17.89 20.34 14.72
C THR A 447 17.74 18.84 14.50
N VAL A 448 17.51 18.42 13.25
CA VAL A 448 17.32 17.01 12.89
C VAL A 448 18.67 16.41 12.52
N THR A 449 19.23 15.62 13.44
CA THR A 449 20.60 15.12 13.32
C THR A 449 20.72 13.66 12.87
N ASP A 450 19.61 12.92 12.77
CA ASP A 450 19.57 11.52 12.33
C ASP A 450 18.27 11.14 11.61
N TRP A 451 18.28 9.95 10.99
CA TRP A 451 17.15 9.44 10.21
C TRP A 451 15.89 9.21 11.05
N GLN A 452 15.98 8.82 12.32
CA GLN A 452 14.82 8.55 13.17
C GLN A 452 14.13 9.86 13.52
N ALA A 453 14.91 10.87 13.91
CA ALA A 453 14.41 12.23 14.13
C ALA A 453 13.75 12.78 12.86
N ALA A 454 14.29 12.49 11.67
CA ALA A 454 13.67 12.91 10.40
C ALA A 454 12.33 12.23 10.09
N LEU A 455 12.05 11.05 10.66
CA LEU A 455 10.74 10.38 10.54
C LEU A 455 9.78 10.80 11.66
N ALA A 456 10.31 11.10 12.85
CA ALA A 456 9.55 11.55 14.01
C ALA A 456 8.75 12.83 13.74
N VAL A 457 9.27 13.72 12.89
CA VAL A 457 8.56 14.94 12.44
C VAL A 457 7.30 14.65 11.61
N PHE A 458 7.09 13.40 11.19
CA PHE A 458 5.88 12.91 10.53
C PHE A 458 5.07 12.00 11.45
N GLY A 459 5.38 11.98 12.75
CA GLY A 459 4.63 11.26 13.78
C GLY A 459 4.97 9.77 13.87
N ARG A 460 6.14 9.34 13.38
CA ARG A 460 6.52 7.93 13.32
C ARG A 460 7.89 7.65 13.90
N GLU A 461 7.96 6.60 14.72
CA GLU A 461 9.19 5.96 15.15
C GLU A 461 9.23 4.50 14.72
N TYR A 462 10.44 4.05 14.41
CA TYR A 462 10.74 2.70 13.97
C TYR A 462 11.78 2.01 14.86
N SER A 463 11.56 0.72 15.11
CA SER A 463 12.47 -0.18 15.82
C SER A 463 12.73 -1.43 14.97
N PHE A 464 13.91 -2.03 15.08
CA PHE A 464 14.25 -3.26 14.33
C PHE A 464 14.65 -4.38 15.28
N TYR A 465 14.07 -5.57 15.09
CA TYR A 465 14.34 -6.71 15.95
C TYR A 465 14.71 -7.96 15.16
N LYS A 466 15.74 -8.65 15.62
CA LYS A 466 16.15 -9.97 15.12
C LYS A 466 15.23 -11.09 15.63
N GLU A 467 14.75 -10.95 16.85
CA GLU A 467 13.84 -11.89 17.52
C GLU A 467 12.61 -11.13 18.03
N TRP A 468 11.53 -11.85 18.33
CA TRP A 468 10.32 -11.25 18.85
C TRP A 468 10.60 -10.47 20.16
N PRO A 469 10.21 -9.18 20.27
CA PRO A 469 10.47 -8.38 21.46
C PRO A 469 9.65 -8.92 22.65
N LYS A 470 10.31 -9.07 23.81
CA LYS A 470 9.67 -9.63 25.03
C LYS A 470 8.62 -8.70 25.65
N ARG A 471 8.80 -7.40 25.51
CA ARG A 471 7.89 -6.35 26.01
C ARG A 471 8.01 -5.16 25.06
N THR A 472 6.89 -4.76 24.48
CA THR A 472 6.79 -3.56 23.65
C THR A 472 5.33 -3.13 23.60
N GLU A 473 5.09 -1.83 23.54
CA GLU A 473 3.77 -1.23 23.28
C GLU A 473 3.63 -0.87 21.79
N GLU A 474 4.71 -1.00 21.02
CA GLU A 474 4.74 -0.71 19.59
C GLU A 474 4.00 -1.80 18.79
N LYS A 475 3.50 -1.45 17.59
CA LYS A 475 2.97 -2.43 16.64
C LYS A 475 4.14 -3.13 15.95
N VAL A 476 4.23 -4.45 16.06
CA VAL A 476 5.35 -5.24 15.51
C VAL A 476 4.90 -6.06 14.31
N TYR A 477 5.57 -5.84 13.18
CA TYR A 477 5.32 -6.50 11.90
C TYR A 477 6.40 -7.53 11.62
N ALA A 478 6.00 -8.71 11.16
CA ALA A 478 6.92 -9.71 10.62
C ALA A 478 7.37 -9.29 9.21
N LEU A 479 8.67 -9.29 8.97
CA LEU A 479 9.25 -8.90 7.69
C LEU A 479 9.28 -10.09 6.74
N ASN A 480 8.70 -9.92 5.55
CA ASN A 480 8.67 -10.93 4.47
C ASN A 480 8.16 -12.30 4.94
N ASN A 481 7.23 -12.33 5.90
CA ASN A 481 6.69 -13.57 6.47
C ASN A 481 5.19 -13.42 6.74
N PHE A 482 4.38 -14.16 5.98
CA PHE A 482 2.92 -14.21 6.12
C PHE A 482 2.45 -15.01 7.35
N ASP A 483 3.29 -15.90 7.88
CA ASP A 483 2.91 -16.99 8.78
C ASP A 483 3.63 -16.89 10.14
N ASP A 484 3.99 -15.68 10.57
CA ASP A 484 4.61 -15.52 11.88
C ASP A 484 3.65 -15.94 13.01
N LYS A 485 4.23 -16.63 14.01
CA LYS A 485 3.47 -17.18 15.13
C LYS A 485 3.09 -16.12 16.16
N ASN A 486 3.86 -15.04 16.25
CA ASN A 486 3.72 -14.02 17.28
C ASN A 486 2.84 -12.84 16.85
N THR A 487 2.77 -12.55 15.54
CA THR A 487 1.98 -11.44 15.00
C THR A 487 1.26 -11.85 13.72
N PRO A 488 0.01 -11.40 13.49
CA PRO A 488 -0.63 -11.50 12.19
C PRO A 488 -0.16 -10.38 11.23
N LEU A 489 0.48 -9.33 11.75
CA LEU A 489 0.98 -8.22 10.96
C LEU A 489 2.22 -8.63 10.18
N PHE A 490 2.20 -8.40 8.87
CA PHE A 490 3.35 -8.61 8.00
C PHE A 490 3.61 -7.38 7.15
N ARG A 491 4.86 -7.27 6.70
CA ARG A 491 5.30 -6.20 5.82
C ARG A 491 6.33 -6.73 4.84
N PHE A 492 6.24 -6.29 3.60
CA PHE A 492 7.26 -6.54 2.60
C PHE A 492 8.28 -5.41 2.57
N GLY A 493 9.51 -5.78 2.27
CA GLY A 493 10.57 -4.81 2.12
C GLY A 493 11.88 -5.51 1.82
N ALA A 494 12.68 -4.86 0.99
CA ALA A 494 14.03 -5.30 0.67
C ALA A 494 15.01 -5.12 1.86
N LEU A 495 14.59 -5.24 3.12
CA LEU A 495 15.51 -5.13 4.26
C LEU A 495 16.57 -6.25 4.19
N PRO A 496 17.85 -5.95 4.46
CA PRO A 496 18.96 -6.76 3.99
C PRO A 496 18.93 -8.18 4.55
N LEU A 497 19.27 -9.11 3.67
CA LEU A 497 19.44 -10.52 3.94
C LEU A 497 20.92 -10.79 4.17
N ALA A 498 21.31 -11.08 5.42
CA ALA A 498 22.48 -11.85 5.90
C ALA A 498 23.92 -11.47 5.43
N LEU A 499 24.11 -10.75 4.32
CA LEU A 499 25.40 -10.41 3.75
C LEU A 499 26.02 -9.20 4.43
N GLU A 500 27.33 -9.27 4.64
CA GLU A 500 28.10 -8.07 4.95
C GLU A 500 28.05 -7.12 3.74
N PRO A 501 27.61 -5.87 3.92
CA PRO A 501 27.59 -4.85 2.88
C PRO A 501 29.03 -4.40 2.58
N ASP A 502 29.77 -5.23 1.86
CA ASP A 502 31.14 -4.99 1.43
C ASP A 502 31.31 -5.41 -0.04
N PHE A 503 31.73 -4.47 -0.87
CA PHE A 503 31.93 -4.71 -2.30
C PHE A 503 33.09 -5.66 -2.59
N ASP A 504 34.08 -5.77 -1.70
CA ASP A 504 35.18 -6.71 -1.88
C ASP A 504 34.71 -8.17 -1.69
N ILE A 505 33.73 -8.39 -0.80
CA ILE A 505 33.07 -9.69 -0.61
C ILE A 505 32.16 -10.04 -1.81
N LEU A 506 31.49 -9.02 -2.36
CA LEU A 506 30.56 -9.17 -3.49
C LEU A 506 31.26 -9.23 -4.85
N ALA A 507 32.56 -8.95 -4.92
CA ALA A 507 33.33 -8.99 -6.15
C ALA A 507 33.81 -10.41 -6.51
N GLU A 508 33.78 -10.72 -7.80
CA GLU A 508 34.37 -11.94 -8.37
C GLU A 508 35.45 -11.53 -9.38
N ASN A 509 36.68 -12.02 -9.21
CA ASN A 509 37.81 -11.64 -10.07
C ASN A 509 38.00 -10.11 -10.20
N LYS A 510 37.82 -9.37 -9.10
CA LYS A 510 37.85 -7.90 -9.03
C LYS A 510 36.81 -7.22 -9.93
N ARG A 511 35.70 -7.90 -10.22
CA ARG A 511 34.56 -7.35 -10.96
C ARG A 511 33.30 -7.46 -10.11
N LEU A 512 32.47 -6.43 -10.21
CA LEU A 512 31.18 -6.32 -9.56
C LEU A 512 30.11 -6.15 -10.65
N ALA A 513 28.97 -6.79 -10.50
CA ALA A 513 27.83 -6.58 -11.37
C ALA A 513 26.77 -5.73 -10.67
N PHE A 514 26.21 -4.80 -11.44
CA PHE A 514 25.07 -3.98 -11.06
C PHE A 514 23.90 -4.40 -11.93
N LEU A 515 22.76 -4.69 -11.30
CA LEU A 515 21.52 -5.00 -11.97
C LEU A 515 20.50 -3.94 -11.60
N LYS A 516 20.07 -3.17 -12.59
CA LYS A 516 18.94 -2.25 -12.48
C LYS A 516 17.76 -2.82 -13.26
N LEU A 517 16.60 -2.90 -12.62
CA LEU A 517 15.37 -3.45 -13.17
C LEU A 517 14.29 -2.38 -13.20
N ASP A 518 13.44 -2.43 -14.22
CA ASP A 518 12.30 -1.52 -14.40
C ASP A 518 11.18 -2.31 -15.11
N VAL A 519 9.92 -2.02 -14.79
CA VAL A 519 8.77 -2.65 -15.46
C VAL A 519 8.41 -1.86 -16.72
N ASP A 520 8.49 -2.52 -17.87
CA ASP A 520 8.19 -1.90 -19.15
C ASP A 520 6.77 -1.32 -19.21
N ASN A 521 6.66 -0.05 -19.62
CA ASN A 521 5.40 0.66 -19.91
C ASN A 521 4.41 0.77 -18.73
N LEU A 522 4.86 0.63 -17.48
CA LEU A 522 3.95 0.62 -16.33
C LEU A 522 3.06 1.89 -16.26
N GLY A 523 3.63 3.06 -16.55
CA GLY A 523 2.88 4.31 -16.63
C GLY A 523 1.77 4.30 -17.68
N GLU A 524 1.97 3.65 -18.83
CA GLU A 524 0.92 3.50 -19.85
C GLU A 524 -0.09 2.40 -19.50
N ILE A 525 0.30 1.38 -18.72
CA ILE A 525 -0.62 0.36 -18.20
C ILE A 525 -1.66 1.00 -17.26
N PHE A 526 -1.21 1.78 -16.27
CA PHE A 526 -2.13 2.58 -15.44
C PHE A 526 -2.85 3.65 -16.26
N LYS A 527 -2.13 4.24 -17.22
CA LYS A 527 -2.59 5.15 -18.27
C LYS A 527 -3.85 4.69 -18.99
N LYS A 528 -3.81 3.50 -19.59
CA LYS A 528 -4.74 3.05 -20.65
C LYS A 528 -4.89 1.53 -20.75
N GLY A 529 -4.07 0.75 -20.04
CA GLY A 529 -3.98 -0.69 -20.21
C GLY A 529 -5.08 -1.49 -19.52
N LEU A 530 -5.67 -0.97 -18.43
CA LEU A 530 -6.75 -1.64 -17.68
C LEU A 530 -8.12 -1.35 -18.28
N GLN A 531 -8.88 -2.38 -18.66
CA GLN A 531 -10.17 -2.21 -19.36
C GLN A 531 -11.31 -3.06 -18.75
N PRO A 532 -12.40 -2.43 -18.26
CA PRO A 532 -12.49 -1.03 -17.82
C PRO A 532 -11.48 -0.68 -16.72
N ALA A 533 -11.07 0.58 -16.66
CA ALA A 533 -10.29 1.09 -15.53
C ALA A 533 -11.20 1.35 -14.32
N SER A 534 -10.85 0.82 -13.15
CA SER A 534 -11.51 1.11 -11.88
C SER A 534 -10.49 1.27 -10.76
N ILE A 535 -10.91 1.89 -9.66
CA ILE A 535 -10.08 2.00 -8.45
C ILE A 535 -9.64 0.62 -7.94
N SER A 536 -10.52 -0.37 -8.00
CA SER A 536 -10.25 -1.72 -7.51
C SER A 536 -9.16 -2.41 -8.35
N ARG A 537 -9.22 -2.33 -9.68
CA ARG A 537 -8.19 -2.92 -10.55
C ARG A 537 -6.84 -2.25 -10.38
N VAL A 538 -6.84 -0.92 -10.28
CA VAL A 538 -5.61 -0.15 -10.06
C VAL A 538 -4.99 -0.52 -8.71
N ALA A 539 -5.79 -0.62 -7.64
CA ALA A 539 -5.32 -1.02 -6.33
C ALA A 539 -4.78 -2.46 -6.32
N VAL A 540 -5.49 -3.42 -6.92
CA VAL A 540 -5.05 -4.82 -7.03
C VAL A 540 -3.74 -4.92 -7.81
N LEU A 541 -3.64 -4.29 -8.99
CA LEU A 541 -2.43 -4.29 -9.81
C LEU A 541 -1.24 -3.72 -9.03
N SER A 542 -1.45 -2.59 -8.35
CA SER A 542 -0.43 -1.93 -7.55
C SER A 542 0.05 -2.81 -6.39
N ARG A 543 -0.88 -3.47 -5.68
CA ARG A 543 -0.58 -4.42 -4.60
C ARG A 543 0.19 -5.64 -5.10
N MET A 544 -0.17 -6.17 -6.27
CA MET A 544 0.52 -7.32 -6.86
C MET A 544 1.95 -6.98 -7.28
N LEU A 545 2.17 -5.83 -7.92
CA LEU A 545 3.53 -5.37 -8.26
C LEU A 545 4.38 -5.19 -6.99
N ARG A 546 3.82 -4.54 -5.96
CA ARG A 546 4.47 -4.42 -4.65
C ARG A 546 4.85 -5.77 -4.08
N LEU A 547 3.93 -6.73 -4.10
CA LEU A 547 4.16 -8.08 -3.59
C LEU A 547 5.30 -8.80 -4.34
N PHE A 548 5.41 -8.61 -5.66
CA PHE A 548 6.49 -9.19 -6.44
C PHE A 548 7.86 -8.57 -6.12
N PHE A 549 7.98 -7.25 -6.23
CA PHE A 549 9.28 -6.57 -6.08
C PHE A 549 9.70 -6.43 -4.62
N GLU A 550 8.81 -6.05 -3.72
CA GLU A 550 9.16 -5.86 -2.30
C GLU A 550 9.17 -7.16 -1.49
N GLY A 551 8.45 -8.19 -1.95
CA GLY A 551 8.27 -9.46 -1.24
C GLY A 551 8.93 -10.66 -1.93
N TYR A 552 8.43 -11.02 -3.13
CA TYR A 552 8.86 -12.24 -3.83
C TYR A 552 10.34 -12.19 -4.26
N LEU A 553 10.81 -11.05 -4.77
CA LEU A 553 12.22 -10.89 -5.18
C LEU A 553 13.18 -11.10 -4.00
N PRO A 554 13.00 -10.45 -2.83
CA PRO A 554 13.78 -10.78 -1.64
C PRO A 554 13.65 -12.25 -1.20
N TYR A 555 12.44 -12.80 -1.23
CA TYR A 555 12.20 -14.22 -0.91
C TYR A 555 12.98 -15.17 -1.83
N MET A 556 13.03 -14.90 -3.13
CA MET A 556 13.74 -15.70 -4.12
C MET A 556 15.26 -15.67 -3.86
N ILE A 557 15.80 -14.52 -3.45
CA ILE A 557 17.21 -14.38 -3.06
C ILE A 557 17.48 -15.13 -1.76
N ASP A 558 16.62 -14.97 -0.74
CA ASP A 558 16.82 -15.61 0.55
C ASP A 558 16.71 -17.13 0.45
N SER A 559 15.74 -17.64 -0.29
CA SER A 559 15.46 -19.08 -0.41
C SER A 559 16.55 -19.86 -1.16
N ASN A 560 17.45 -19.16 -1.86
CA ASN A 560 18.57 -19.77 -2.57
C ASN A 560 19.89 -19.39 -1.89
N LYS A 561 20.56 -20.39 -1.27
CA LYS A 561 21.83 -20.19 -0.57
C LYS A 561 22.87 -19.42 -1.40
N LYS A 562 22.99 -19.72 -2.70
CA LYS A 562 23.96 -19.05 -3.57
C LYS A 562 23.58 -17.58 -3.80
N TYR A 563 22.31 -17.29 -4.00
CA TYR A 563 21.84 -15.90 -4.17
C TYR A 563 22.00 -15.11 -2.88
N ARG A 564 21.62 -15.69 -1.74
CA ARG A 564 21.84 -15.12 -0.41
C ARG A 564 23.31 -14.80 -0.12
N GLU A 565 24.27 -15.53 -0.69
CA GLU A 565 25.70 -15.30 -0.49
C GLU A 565 26.35 -14.37 -1.53
N ASP A 566 25.70 -14.13 -2.67
CA ASP A 566 26.31 -13.44 -3.82
C ASP A 566 25.59 -12.15 -4.23
N ILE A 567 24.34 -11.93 -3.78
CA ILE A 567 23.48 -10.83 -4.23
C ILE A 567 23.07 -9.96 -3.05
N TYR A 568 23.33 -8.67 -3.19
CA TYR A 568 22.98 -7.63 -2.26
C TYR A 568 21.91 -6.71 -2.85
N ILE A 569 20.75 -6.64 -2.18
CA ILE A 569 19.64 -5.76 -2.59
C ILE A 569 19.86 -4.38 -2.00
N VAL A 570 20.18 -3.39 -2.83
CA VAL A 570 20.26 -1.99 -2.37
C VAL A 570 18.85 -1.47 -2.13
N PHE A 571 17.98 -1.56 -3.14
CA PHE A 571 16.56 -1.27 -3.02
C PHE A 571 15.77 -2.14 -3.99
N SER A 572 14.51 -2.38 -3.65
CA SER A 572 13.52 -2.98 -4.52
C SER A 572 12.16 -2.52 -4.03
N GLY A 573 11.38 -1.88 -4.90
CA GLY A 573 10.04 -1.43 -4.55
C GLY A 573 9.33 -0.72 -5.69
N GLY A 574 8.00 -0.86 -5.71
CA GLY A 574 7.19 -0.49 -6.87
C GLY A 574 7.60 -1.27 -8.12
N ASP A 575 8.31 -0.60 -9.03
CA ASP A 575 8.76 -1.09 -10.33
C ASP A 575 10.29 -1.02 -10.55
N ASP A 576 11.02 -0.21 -9.77
CA ASP A 576 12.48 -0.09 -9.86
C ASP A 576 13.17 -0.96 -8.79
N SER A 577 14.24 -1.65 -9.19
CA SER A 577 15.09 -2.41 -8.27
C SER A 577 16.56 -2.28 -8.64
N PHE A 578 17.41 -2.17 -7.62
CA PHE A 578 18.86 -2.08 -7.78
C PHE A 578 19.57 -3.10 -6.91
N LEU A 579 20.30 -4.00 -7.56
CA LEU A 579 21.03 -5.10 -6.93
C LEU A 579 22.50 -5.05 -7.31
N ILE A 580 23.34 -5.51 -6.39
CA ILE A 580 24.80 -5.56 -6.54
C ILE A 580 25.26 -6.99 -6.22
N GLY A 581 26.19 -7.55 -6.97
CA GLY A 581 26.68 -8.89 -6.65
C GLY A 581 27.68 -9.46 -7.64
N LYS A 582 27.94 -10.76 -7.50
CA LYS A 582 28.89 -11.47 -8.36
C LYS A 582 28.34 -11.60 -9.79
N PRO A 583 29.14 -11.29 -10.85
CA PRO A 583 28.65 -11.24 -12.23
C PRO A 583 27.96 -12.50 -12.72
N GLN A 584 28.53 -13.69 -12.50
CA GLN A 584 27.91 -14.93 -12.99
C GLN A 584 26.56 -15.21 -12.34
N THR A 585 26.49 -15.00 -11.01
CA THR A 585 25.27 -15.21 -10.23
C THR A 585 24.20 -14.18 -10.59
N MET A 586 24.59 -12.92 -10.81
CA MET A 586 23.67 -11.85 -11.19
C MET A 586 23.01 -12.09 -12.55
N VAL A 587 23.78 -12.54 -13.56
CA VAL A 587 23.22 -12.85 -14.90
C VAL A 587 22.23 -14.01 -14.82
N LYS A 588 22.54 -15.06 -14.05
CA LYS A 588 21.64 -16.18 -13.83
C LYS A 588 20.35 -15.75 -13.12
N PHE A 589 20.49 -14.97 -12.04
CA PHE A 589 19.37 -14.44 -11.28
C PHE A 589 18.46 -13.57 -12.15
N ALA A 590 19.01 -12.68 -12.98
CA ALA A 590 18.22 -11.83 -13.89
C ALA A 590 17.36 -12.65 -14.87
N GLY A 591 17.92 -13.75 -15.41
CA GLY A 591 17.19 -14.66 -16.30
C GLY A 591 16.03 -15.38 -15.59
N GLU A 592 16.29 -15.92 -14.39
CA GLU A 592 15.28 -16.61 -13.58
C GLU A 592 14.20 -15.65 -13.07
N LEU A 593 14.58 -14.44 -12.61
CA LEU A 593 13.63 -13.43 -12.15
C LEU A 593 12.72 -12.96 -13.29
N ARG A 594 13.26 -12.77 -14.50
CA ARG A 594 12.45 -12.44 -15.69
C ARG A 594 11.46 -13.54 -16.02
N GLN A 595 11.88 -14.81 -15.93
CA GLN A 595 10.97 -15.94 -16.13
C GLN A 595 9.87 -15.95 -15.06
N LYS A 596 10.22 -15.77 -13.78
CA LYS A 596 9.26 -15.68 -12.69
C LYS A 596 8.31 -14.50 -12.84
N PHE A 597 8.79 -13.35 -13.27
CA PHE A 597 7.91 -12.21 -13.53
C PHE A 597 6.93 -12.51 -14.67
N ALA A 598 7.38 -13.17 -15.74
CA ALA A 598 6.48 -13.60 -16.82
C ALA A 598 5.43 -14.64 -16.38
N GLU A 599 5.80 -15.58 -15.49
CA GLU A 599 4.85 -16.52 -14.87
C GLU A 599 3.86 -15.78 -13.96
N PHE A 600 4.32 -14.78 -13.21
CA PHE A 600 3.52 -14.00 -12.28
C PHE A 600 2.51 -13.09 -12.99
N THR A 601 2.88 -12.51 -14.14
CA THR A 601 2.03 -11.62 -14.93
C THR A 601 1.25 -12.35 -16.03
N ALA A 602 1.17 -13.68 -15.98
CA ALA A 602 0.58 -14.50 -17.03
C ALA A 602 -0.92 -14.21 -17.29
#